data_AF-A0A960QQU2-F1
#
_entry.id   AF-A0A960QQU2-F1
#
_cell.length_a   1.000
_cell.length_b   1.000
_cell.length_c   1.000
_cell.angle_alpha   90.00
_cell.angle_beta   90.00
_cell.angle_gamma   90.00
#
_symmetry.space_group_name_H-M   'P 1'
#
loop_
_entity.id
_entity.type
_entity.pdbx_description
1 polymer ?
#
loop_
_entity_poly.entity_id
_entity_poly.type
_entity_poly.pdbx_seq_one_letter_code
_entity_poly.pdbx_strand_id
1 'polypeptide(L)'
;MESSLTTSYSVPTYIVDRSPGKYGGRQVDFLRRSSAIVQEGTERVTKAPKDEEGLKKLYLSLFHEFRGQRQQIADDHGSQKAEFFGRMRTHPKAPTLYHTILDHEYAEYGMKIKFILKGFLDQMRGSSKRTFEFPIDPNFPRRSCMEVEVLEQKDLIEKQWLSSPTPEEIDLPDLEYNALGQLSHESLARVKKERRPLYQRLAMFQKFLLLQSEFPSPKVIGKNEKGVVFDHPDREKNLKSLFVRAVVKQEVEGKLYQVCEYLTWMYRDHRTDPHQRMLKDSTVIVFHLDGRNIEHPAMDDLATLFAKAVLSDEKLLKYKVCEYRKFQAFVMPVCRGNASITEWFEQILFNVHHLGINYKKEVHPDLEGFTTPNASEYHENYVKGKFITWG
;
A
#
# COMPACT_ATOMS: atom_id res chain seq x y z
N MET A 1 -24.94 5.14 -43.57
CA MET A 1 -23.59 5.37 -43.04
C MET A 1 -23.74 6.30 -41.87
N GLU A 2 -23.55 5.78 -40.67
CA GLU A 2 -23.19 6.48 -39.42
C GLU A 2 -23.21 5.39 -38.35
N SER A 3 -22.18 4.53 -38.37
CA SER A 3 -21.96 3.64 -37.23
C SER A 3 -21.36 4.52 -36.14
N SER A 4 -22.16 4.87 -35.13
CA SER A 4 -21.69 5.45 -33.89
C SER A 4 -20.66 4.49 -33.28
N LEU A 5 -19.38 4.78 -33.49
CA LEU A 5 -18.29 4.24 -32.68
C LEU A 5 -18.49 4.81 -31.28
N THR A 6 -19.30 4.12 -30.47
CA THR A 6 -19.25 4.26 -29.02
C THR A 6 -17.88 3.75 -28.60
N THR A 7 -16.89 4.63 -28.55
CA THR A 7 -15.63 4.38 -27.84
C THR A 7 -16.01 4.08 -26.40
N SER A 8 -16.06 2.81 -26.05
CA SER A 8 -16.20 2.32 -24.69
C SER A 8 -14.97 2.79 -23.92
N TYR A 9 -15.03 3.97 -23.31
CA TYR A 9 -13.97 4.43 -22.43
C TYR A 9 -13.88 3.47 -21.24
N SER A 10 -12.71 2.89 -21.01
CA SER A 10 -12.42 2.19 -19.77
C SER A 10 -12.57 3.17 -18.62
N VAL A 11 -13.55 2.95 -17.75
CA VAL A 11 -13.80 3.81 -16.61
C VAL A 11 -12.80 3.43 -15.49
N PRO A 12 -11.92 4.34 -15.03
CA PRO A 12 -11.00 4.11 -13.94
C PRO A 12 -11.69 3.64 -12.65
N THR A 13 -11.07 2.74 -11.89
CA THR A 13 -11.72 2.15 -10.69
C THR A 13 -11.99 3.16 -9.58
N TYR A 14 -11.24 4.26 -9.57
CA TYR A 14 -11.41 5.37 -8.63
C TYR A 14 -12.43 6.42 -9.08
N ILE A 15 -13.05 6.25 -10.25
CA ILE A 15 -14.13 7.12 -10.78
C ILE A 15 -15.35 6.26 -11.03
N VAL A 16 -16.23 6.15 -10.05
CA VAL A 16 -17.51 5.46 -10.29
C VAL A 16 -18.69 6.26 -9.77
N ASP A 17 -18.80 6.49 -8.47
CA ASP A 17 -19.85 7.36 -7.89
C ASP A 17 -19.58 7.61 -6.40
N ARG A 18 -18.31 7.82 -6.04
CA ARG A 18 -17.88 8.02 -4.65
C ARG A 18 -17.65 9.50 -4.43
N SER A 19 -18.75 10.23 -4.23
CA SER A 19 -18.76 11.68 -4.00
C SER A 19 -18.02 12.47 -5.08
N PRO A 20 -18.67 12.84 -6.21
CA PRO A 20 -18.03 13.62 -7.28
C PRO A 20 -17.31 14.87 -6.75
N GLY A 21 -17.83 15.52 -5.70
CA GLY A 21 -17.19 16.65 -5.02
C GLY A 21 -15.88 16.34 -4.26
N LYS A 22 -15.65 15.09 -3.81
CA LYS A 22 -14.42 14.68 -3.07
C LYS A 22 -13.16 14.83 -3.92
N TYR A 23 -13.31 14.83 -5.25
CA TYR A 23 -12.23 14.97 -6.23
C TYR A 23 -12.47 16.14 -7.19
N GLY A 24 -13.12 17.21 -6.71
CA GLY A 24 -13.28 18.46 -7.47
C GLY A 24 -14.44 18.49 -8.47
N GLY A 25 -15.27 17.45 -8.55
CA GLY A 25 -16.50 17.44 -9.36
C GLY A 25 -16.28 17.39 -10.88
N ARG A 26 -15.04 17.26 -11.36
CA ARG A 26 -14.68 17.33 -12.79
C ARG A 26 -14.32 15.97 -13.40
N GLN A 27 -15.11 14.95 -13.08
CA GLN A 27 -14.84 13.56 -13.51
C GLN A 27 -14.76 13.43 -15.05
N VAL A 28 -15.66 14.07 -15.81
CA VAL A 28 -15.65 14.00 -17.28
C VAL A 28 -14.33 14.55 -17.86
N ASP A 29 -13.84 15.69 -17.36
CA ASP A 29 -12.57 16.24 -17.79
C ASP A 29 -11.39 15.34 -17.38
N PHE A 30 -11.45 14.76 -16.18
CA PHE A 30 -10.45 13.81 -15.72
C PHE A 30 -10.33 12.62 -16.68
N LEU A 31 -11.47 12.03 -17.06
CA LEU A 31 -11.53 10.88 -17.96
C LEU A 31 -10.95 11.23 -19.33
N ARG A 32 -11.37 12.37 -19.90
CA ARG A 32 -10.86 12.86 -21.18
C ARG A 32 -9.34 13.05 -21.16
N ARG A 33 -8.81 13.69 -20.11
CA ARG A 33 -7.35 13.89 -19.96
C ARG A 33 -6.63 12.57 -19.75
N SER A 34 -7.17 11.65 -18.96
CA SER A 34 -6.61 10.31 -18.76
C SER A 34 -6.50 9.54 -20.07
N SER A 35 -7.55 9.56 -20.90
CA SER A 35 -7.51 8.91 -22.22
C SER A 35 -6.44 9.51 -23.13
N ALA A 36 -6.26 10.83 -23.12
CA ALA A 36 -5.20 11.48 -23.88
C ALA A 36 -3.80 11.07 -23.41
N ILE A 37 -3.58 11.01 -22.09
CA ILE A 37 -2.32 10.57 -21.47
C ILE A 37 -2.00 9.12 -21.88
N VAL A 38 -2.99 8.24 -21.77
CA VAL A 38 -2.86 6.83 -22.18
C VAL A 38 -2.54 6.72 -23.66
N GLN A 39 -3.25 7.45 -24.53
CA GLN A 39 -3.01 7.41 -25.97
C GLN A 39 -1.59 7.88 -26.33
N GLU A 40 -1.15 9.01 -25.78
CA GLU A 40 0.20 9.53 -26.00
C GLU A 40 1.28 8.54 -25.51
N GLY A 41 1.07 7.98 -24.31
CA GLY A 41 1.94 6.96 -23.75
C GLY A 41 2.03 5.70 -24.62
N THR A 42 0.89 5.20 -25.11
CA THR A 42 0.82 4.07 -26.04
C THR A 42 1.63 4.36 -27.31
N GLU A 43 1.45 5.52 -27.94
CA GLU A 43 2.18 5.88 -29.15
C GLU A 43 3.70 5.91 -28.94
N ARG A 44 4.15 6.45 -27.81
CA ARG A 44 5.58 6.52 -27.47
C ARG A 44 6.17 5.14 -27.23
N VAL A 45 5.46 4.26 -26.53
CA VAL A 45 5.92 2.88 -26.30
C VAL A 45 5.93 2.07 -27.60
N THR A 46 4.97 2.29 -28.50
CA THR A 46 4.95 1.65 -29.82
C THR A 46 6.14 2.06 -30.68
N LYS A 47 6.51 3.34 -30.66
CA LYS A 47 7.63 3.91 -31.44
C LYS A 47 9.02 3.70 -30.80
N ALA A 48 9.07 3.30 -29.53
CA ALA A 48 10.32 3.14 -28.80
C ALA A 48 11.15 1.94 -29.26
N PRO A 49 12.48 1.97 -29.05
CA PRO A 49 13.33 0.80 -29.20
C PRO A 49 12.79 -0.39 -28.40
N LYS A 50 12.74 -1.57 -29.03
CA LYS A 50 12.22 -2.81 -28.43
C LYS A 50 13.32 -3.60 -27.72
N ASP A 51 14.14 -2.90 -26.95
CA ASP A 51 15.13 -3.46 -26.05
C ASP A 51 14.81 -3.08 -24.60
N GLU A 52 15.25 -3.91 -23.65
CA GLU A 52 14.90 -3.75 -22.24
C GLU A 52 15.38 -2.40 -21.68
N GLU A 53 16.61 -2.00 -21.97
CA GLU A 53 17.22 -0.78 -21.43
C GLU A 53 16.53 0.49 -21.95
N GLY A 54 16.20 0.53 -23.25
CA GLY A 54 15.43 1.60 -23.86
C GLY A 54 14.03 1.74 -23.24
N LEU A 55 13.34 0.62 -23.02
CA LEU A 55 12.02 0.60 -22.41
C LEU A 55 12.05 0.97 -20.92
N LYS A 56 13.07 0.58 -20.17
CA LYS A 56 13.27 1.00 -18.78
C LYS A 56 13.43 2.52 -18.68
N LYS A 57 14.27 3.12 -19.53
CA LYS A 57 14.44 4.58 -19.60
C LYS A 57 13.15 5.29 -19.97
N LEU A 58 12.41 4.76 -20.95
CA LEU A 58 11.12 5.31 -21.33
C LEU A 58 10.12 5.25 -20.18
N TYR A 59 10.03 4.14 -19.45
CA TYR A 59 9.15 4.01 -18.29
C TYR A 59 9.43 5.09 -17.24
N LEU A 60 10.69 5.29 -16.88
CA LEU A 60 11.07 6.31 -15.89
C LEU A 60 10.74 7.73 -16.37
N SER A 61 10.92 8.01 -17.68
CA SER A 61 10.51 9.28 -18.29
C SER A 61 9.00 9.47 -18.23
N LEU A 62 8.22 8.50 -18.71
CA LEU A 62 6.76 8.54 -18.67
C LEU A 62 6.25 8.67 -17.24
N PHE A 63 6.86 7.98 -16.28
CA PHE A 63 6.46 8.06 -14.88
C PHE A 63 6.65 9.48 -14.32
N HIS A 64 7.78 10.12 -14.65
CA HIS A 64 8.05 11.51 -14.29
C HIS A 64 7.06 12.50 -14.93
N GLU A 65 6.63 12.25 -16.16
CA GLU A 65 5.66 13.10 -16.85
C GLU A 65 4.24 12.89 -16.32
N PHE A 66 3.81 11.63 -16.15
CA PHE A 66 2.48 11.27 -15.66
C PHE A 66 2.25 11.78 -14.24
N ARG A 67 3.27 11.78 -13.38
CA ARG A 67 3.13 12.41 -12.07
C ARG A 67 2.86 13.92 -12.17
N GLY A 68 3.52 14.62 -13.11
CA GLY A 68 3.31 16.04 -13.35
C GLY A 68 1.91 16.32 -13.89
N GLN A 69 1.47 15.53 -14.87
CA GLN A 69 0.11 15.61 -15.40
C GLN A 69 -0.93 15.31 -14.32
N ARG A 70 -0.68 14.33 -13.44
CA ARG A 70 -1.60 14.00 -12.34
C ARG A 70 -1.70 15.13 -11.31
N GLN A 71 -0.60 15.80 -11.01
CA GLN A 71 -0.59 16.99 -10.16
C GLN A 71 -1.39 18.12 -10.82
N GLN A 72 -1.10 18.43 -12.08
CA GLN A 72 -1.81 19.48 -12.83
C GLN A 72 -3.32 19.25 -12.87
N ILE A 73 -3.76 18.01 -13.11
CA ILE A 73 -5.19 17.67 -13.05
C ILE A 73 -5.78 17.96 -11.66
N ALA A 74 -5.06 17.62 -10.59
CA ALA A 74 -5.53 17.87 -9.23
C ALA A 74 -5.66 19.37 -8.94
N ASP A 75 -4.68 20.17 -9.37
CA ASP A 75 -4.68 21.63 -9.22
C ASP A 75 -5.83 22.27 -10.01
N ASP A 76 -5.99 21.91 -11.30
CA ASP A 76 -7.04 22.43 -12.17
C ASP A 76 -8.45 22.07 -11.66
N HIS A 77 -8.57 20.93 -10.98
CA HIS A 77 -9.84 20.44 -10.43
C HIS A 77 -10.11 20.97 -9.02
N GLY A 78 -9.18 21.73 -8.41
CA GLY A 78 -9.32 22.21 -7.04
C GLY A 78 -9.41 21.07 -6.02
N SER A 79 -8.70 19.96 -6.27
CA SER A 79 -8.73 18.79 -5.39
C SER A 79 -8.14 19.11 -4.02
N GLN A 80 -8.72 18.52 -2.96
CA GLN A 80 -8.19 18.72 -1.61
C GLN A 80 -6.75 18.19 -1.50
N LYS A 81 -5.84 19.05 -1.03
CA LYS A 81 -4.40 18.77 -0.93
C LYS A 81 -3.77 18.40 -2.28
N ALA A 82 -4.12 19.16 -3.33
CA ALA A 82 -3.65 18.96 -4.70
C ALA A 82 -2.11 18.86 -4.79
N GLU A 83 -1.38 19.56 -3.94
CA GLU A 83 0.08 19.60 -3.89
C GLU A 83 0.75 18.25 -3.60
N PHE A 84 0.01 17.26 -3.07
CA PHE A 84 0.52 15.90 -2.85
C PHE A 84 0.21 14.94 -4.01
N PHE A 85 -0.64 15.30 -4.96
CA PHE A 85 -0.87 14.46 -6.15
C PHE A 85 0.38 14.48 -7.02
N GLY A 86 0.84 13.30 -7.43
CA GLY A 86 2.07 13.16 -8.23
C GLY A 86 3.39 13.44 -7.47
N ARG A 87 3.35 13.99 -6.26
CA ARG A 87 4.55 14.21 -5.46
C ARG A 87 5.16 12.88 -5.03
N MET A 88 6.46 12.69 -5.24
CA MET A 88 7.18 11.50 -4.77
C MET A 88 7.12 11.37 -3.26
N ARG A 89 7.01 10.14 -2.77
CA ARG A 89 7.06 9.84 -1.32
C ARG A 89 8.43 10.05 -0.69
N THR A 90 9.47 10.21 -1.50
CA THR A 90 10.84 10.56 -1.11
C THR A 90 11.08 12.07 -1.05
N HIS A 91 10.10 12.88 -1.47
CA HIS A 91 10.25 14.33 -1.45
C HIS A 91 10.45 14.85 -0.01
N PRO A 92 11.33 15.83 0.27
CA PRO A 92 11.64 16.27 1.63
C PRO A 92 10.42 16.74 2.46
N LYS A 93 9.43 17.33 1.78
CA LYS A 93 8.15 17.77 2.38
C LYS A 93 7.08 16.67 2.46
N ALA A 94 7.41 15.41 2.18
CA ALA A 94 6.47 14.32 2.19
C ALA A 94 6.33 13.72 3.61
N PRO A 95 5.18 13.11 3.95
CA PRO A 95 5.04 12.38 5.21
C PRO A 95 6.06 11.25 5.33
N THR A 96 6.51 11.00 6.56
CA THR A 96 7.52 9.96 6.84
C THR A 96 6.91 8.56 6.97
N LEU A 97 5.60 8.48 7.20
CA LEU A 97 4.83 7.25 7.36
C LEU A 97 3.59 7.28 6.46
N TYR A 98 3.51 6.32 5.53
CA TYR A 98 2.35 6.15 4.65
C TYR A 98 1.52 4.97 5.09
N HIS A 99 0.21 5.18 5.19
CA HIS A 99 -0.71 4.15 5.62
C HIS A 99 -2.08 4.30 4.96
N THR A 100 -2.85 3.21 4.98
CA THR A 100 -4.27 3.18 4.67
C THR A 100 -5.00 2.51 5.82
N ILE A 101 -5.97 3.19 6.40
CA ILE A 101 -6.89 2.61 7.38
C ILE A 101 -7.99 1.89 6.58
N LEU A 102 -8.18 0.60 6.85
CA LEU A 102 -9.17 -0.25 6.16
C LEU A 102 -10.48 -0.29 6.95
N ASP A 103 -11.12 0.87 7.07
CA ASP A 103 -12.43 1.07 7.70
C ASP A 103 -13.43 1.66 6.69
N HIS A 104 -14.65 1.98 7.14
CA HIS A 104 -15.66 2.70 6.36
C HIS A 104 -15.78 2.23 4.88
N GLU A 105 -15.34 3.04 3.92
CA GLU A 105 -15.39 2.77 2.47
C GLU A 105 -14.47 1.63 2.01
N TYR A 106 -13.59 1.15 2.89
CA TYR A 106 -12.64 0.05 2.72
C TYR A 106 -12.85 -1.10 3.73
N ALA A 107 -13.97 -1.11 4.46
CA ALA A 107 -14.21 -2.10 5.52
C ALA A 107 -14.16 -3.56 5.02
N GLU A 108 -14.62 -3.83 3.80
CA GLU A 108 -14.56 -5.17 3.19
C GLU A 108 -13.12 -5.68 3.03
N TYR A 109 -12.20 -4.79 2.65
CA TYR A 109 -10.77 -5.08 2.56
C TYR A 109 -10.17 -5.35 3.95
N GLY A 110 -10.59 -4.59 4.96
CA GLY A 110 -10.22 -4.83 6.35
C GLY A 110 -10.68 -6.20 6.83
N MET A 111 -11.92 -6.59 6.50
CA MET A 111 -12.47 -7.92 6.84
C MET A 111 -11.65 -9.05 6.22
N LYS A 112 -11.27 -8.95 4.93
CA LYS A 112 -10.41 -9.94 4.27
C LYS A 112 -9.13 -10.20 5.05
N ILE A 113 -8.41 -9.14 5.44
CA ILE A 113 -7.17 -9.27 6.22
C ILE A 113 -7.44 -9.87 7.60
N LYS A 114 -8.49 -9.45 8.30
CA LYS A 114 -8.82 -10.02 9.62
C LYS A 114 -9.10 -11.53 9.55
N PHE A 115 -9.75 -12.01 8.50
CA PHE A 115 -9.96 -13.46 8.29
C PHE A 115 -8.64 -14.20 8.06
N ILE A 116 -7.74 -13.65 7.24
CA ILE A 116 -6.41 -14.23 7.01
C ILE A 116 -5.62 -14.29 8.33
N LEU A 117 -5.57 -13.18 9.07
CA LEU A 117 -4.88 -13.10 10.35
C LEU A 117 -5.47 -14.08 11.37
N LYS A 118 -6.80 -14.20 11.47
CA LYS A 118 -7.44 -15.19 12.34
C LYS A 118 -6.94 -16.61 12.02
N GLY A 119 -6.93 -16.99 10.74
CA GLY A 119 -6.47 -18.31 10.32
C GLY A 119 -5.01 -18.60 10.70
N PHE A 120 -4.14 -17.58 10.69
CA PHE A 120 -2.77 -17.71 11.16
C PHE A 120 -2.64 -17.72 12.68
N LEU A 121 -3.38 -16.87 13.39
CA LEU A 121 -3.40 -16.83 14.85
C LEU A 121 -3.88 -18.16 15.45
N ASP A 122 -4.90 -18.79 14.86
CA ASP A 122 -5.38 -20.13 15.23
C ASP A 122 -4.25 -21.19 15.13
N GLN A 123 -3.30 -21.01 14.22
CA GLN A 123 -2.17 -21.92 14.00
C GLN A 123 -0.95 -21.62 14.87
N MET A 124 -0.86 -20.47 15.54
CA MET A 124 0.35 -20.07 16.28
C MET A 124 0.56 -20.85 17.59
N ARG A 125 -0.45 -21.56 18.13
CA ARG A 125 -0.36 -22.51 19.28
C ARG A 125 0.55 -22.04 20.44
N GLY A 126 0.44 -20.77 20.85
CA GLY A 126 1.20 -20.20 21.97
C GLY A 126 2.54 -19.54 21.61
N SER A 127 2.96 -19.59 20.34
CA SER A 127 4.08 -18.77 19.85
C SER A 127 3.66 -17.31 19.72
N SER A 128 4.50 -16.37 20.15
CA SER A 128 4.27 -14.93 19.95
C SER A 128 4.65 -14.46 18.54
N LYS A 129 5.45 -15.23 17.80
CA LYS A 129 5.87 -14.89 16.43
C LYS A 129 5.99 -16.14 15.56
N ARG A 130 5.52 -16.07 14.31
CA ARG A 130 5.64 -17.15 13.33
C ARG A 130 5.64 -16.62 11.89
N THR A 131 6.35 -17.31 11.00
CA THR A 131 6.32 -17.07 9.56
C THR A 131 5.46 -18.12 8.87
N PHE A 132 4.59 -17.69 7.95
CA PHE A 132 3.72 -18.52 7.14
C PHE A 132 4.09 -18.33 5.67
N GLU A 133 4.57 -19.40 5.02
CA GLU A 133 4.80 -19.40 3.57
C GLU A 133 3.46 -19.67 2.85
N PHE A 134 3.20 -18.93 1.77
CA PHE A 134 2.03 -19.17 0.94
C PHE A 134 2.31 -20.26 -0.11
N PRO A 135 1.28 -21.01 -0.55
CA PRO A 135 1.40 -21.91 -1.69
C PRO A 135 1.84 -21.17 -2.95
N ILE A 136 2.68 -21.82 -3.75
CA ILE A 136 3.21 -21.27 -5.00
C ILE A 136 2.40 -21.86 -6.17
N ASP A 137 1.84 -21.00 -7.01
CA ASP A 137 1.28 -21.38 -8.31
C ASP A 137 2.43 -21.74 -9.29
N PRO A 138 2.43 -22.93 -9.90
CA PRO A 138 3.42 -23.31 -10.91
C PRO A 138 3.51 -22.32 -12.09
N ASN A 139 2.41 -21.65 -12.44
CA ASN A 139 2.34 -20.66 -13.52
C ASN A 139 2.81 -19.26 -13.07
N PHE A 140 2.95 -19.05 -11.76
CA PHE A 140 3.47 -17.82 -11.17
C PHE A 140 4.38 -18.17 -9.99
N PRO A 141 5.61 -18.67 -10.26
CA PRO A 141 6.48 -19.27 -9.25
C PRO A 141 7.20 -18.21 -8.41
N ARG A 142 6.44 -17.31 -7.78
CA ARG A 142 6.95 -16.25 -6.91
C ARG A 142 6.72 -16.62 -5.46
N ARG A 143 7.76 -16.52 -4.65
CA ARG A 143 7.64 -16.73 -3.21
C ARG A 143 6.89 -15.57 -2.56
N SER A 144 5.99 -15.91 -1.65
CA SER A 144 5.39 -14.94 -0.74
C SER A 144 5.23 -15.55 0.65
N CYS A 145 5.42 -14.74 1.68
CA CYS A 145 5.21 -15.17 3.05
C CYS A 145 4.67 -14.02 3.92
N MET A 146 4.10 -14.38 5.06
CA MET A 146 3.63 -13.45 6.07
C MET A 146 4.27 -13.78 7.42
N GLU A 147 4.96 -12.82 8.01
CA GLU A 147 5.45 -12.91 9.39
C GLU A 147 4.42 -12.30 10.33
N VAL A 148 3.81 -13.11 11.19
CA VAL A 148 2.80 -12.67 12.16
C VAL A 148 3.42 -12.64 13.56
N GLU A 149 3.23 -11.53 14.25
CA GLU A 149 3.72 -11.26 15.60
C GLU A 149 2.56 -10.76 16.47
N VAL A 150 2.32 -11.44 17.59
CA VAL A 150 1.40 -11.01 18.65
C VAL A 150 2.23 -10.25 19.69
N LEU A 151 1.87 -8.99 19.89
CA LEU A 151 2.55 -8.05 20.77
C LEU A 151 1.73 -7.89 22.04
N GLU A 152 2.29 -8.31 23.16
CA GLU A 152 1.70 -8.14 24.47
C GLU A 152 2.14 -6.82 25.11
N GLN A 153 1.45 -6.41 26.16
CA GLN A 153 1.79 -5.18 26.90
C GLN A 153 3.24 -5.14 27.39
N LYS A 154 3.81 -6.28 27.78
CA LYS A 154 5.22 -6.37 28.20
C LYS A 154 6.17 -5.98 27.06
N ASP A 155 5.88 -6.42 25.83
CA ASP A 155 6.70 -6.12 24.65
C ASP A 155 6.71 -4.61 24.36
N LEU A 156 5.57 -3.95 24.55
CA LEU A 156 5.44 -2.50 24.36
C LEU A 156 6.28 -1.71 25.37
N ILE A 157 6.33 -2.18 26.61
CA ILE A 157 7.08 -1.55 27.70
C ILE A 157 8.58 -1.82 27.53
N GLU A 158 8.98 -3.08 27.37
CA GLU A 158 10.38 -3.49 27.25
C GLU A 158 11.06 -2.87 26.04
N LYS A 159 10.35 -2.83 24.89
CA LYS A 159 10.88 -2.23 23.66
C LYS A 159 10.63 -0.71 23.56
N GLN A 160 9.98 -0.13 24.57
CA GLN A 160 9.67 1.30 24.66
C GLN A 160 8.93 1.84 23.43
N TRP A 161 8.05 1.03 22.84
CA TRP A 161 7.34 1.38 21.60
C TRP A 161 6.22 2.41 21.78
N LEU A 162 5.90 2.76 23.03
CA LEU A 162 4.93 3.81 23.38
C LEU A 162 5.60 5.15 23.72
N SER A 163 6.93 5.27 23.57
CA SER A 163 7.66 6.52 23.76
C SER A 163 8.54 6.81 22.55
N SER A 164 8.46 8.04 22.02
CA SER A 164 9.43 8.53 21.04
C SER A 164 10.82 8.53 21.66
N PRO A 165 11.88 8.18 20.91
CA PRO A 165 13.25 8.54 21.29
C PRO A 165 13.37 10.06 21.46
N THR A 166 14.10 10.52 22.49
CA THR A 166 14.43 11.93 22.65
C THR A 166 15.60 12.33 21.75
N PRO A 167 15.80 13.63 21.45
CA PRO A 167 16.96 14.10 20.70
C PRO A 167 18.30 13.66 21.34
N GLU A 168 18.37 13.65 22.67
CA GLU A 168 19.54 13.23 23.44
C GLU A 168 19.78 11.72 23.33
N GLU A 169 18.72 10.89 23.27
CA GLU A 169 18.84 9.46 23.01
C GLU A 169 19.37 9.17 21.59
N ILE A 170 18.93 9.96 20.60
CA ILE A 170 19.35 9.79 19.21
C ILE A 170 20.84 10.16 19.05
N ASP A 171 21.27 11.24 19.69
CA ASP A 171 22.66 11.71 19.73
C ASP A 171 23.30 11.73 18.34
N LEU A 172 22.72 12.55 17.46
CA LEU A 172 23.27 12.87 16.15
C LEU A 172 23.24 14.39 15.95
N PRO A 173 24.34 15.02 15.53
CA PRO A 173 24.36 16.45 15.23
C PRO A 173 23.51 16.75 13.99
N ASP A 174 22.98 17.97 13.92
CA ASP A 174 22.32 18.54 12.74
C ASP A 174 21.12 17.74 12.23
N LEU A 175 20.32 17.17 13.15
CA LEU A 175 19.05 16.56 12.79
C LEU A 175 18.05 17.63 12.35
N GLU A 176 17.60 17.51 11.11
CA GLU A 176 16.57 18.35 10.54
C GLU A 176 15.18 17.79 10.81
N TYR A 177 14.22 18.69 11.02
CA TYR A 177 12.81 18.36 11.20
C TYR A 177 11.99 18.98 10.07
N ASN A 178 11.01 18.23 9.57
CA ASN A 178 10.05 18.72 8.60
C ASN A 178 9.03 19.66 9.27
N ALA A 179 8.18 20.29 8.45
CA ALA A 179 7.16 21.23 8.92
C ALA A 179 6.12 20.62 9.89
N LEU A 180 6.09 19.30 10.04
CA LEU A 180 5.24 18.57 10.98
C LEU A 180 5.96 18.23 12.30
N GLY A 181 7.17 18.76 12.51
CA GLY A 181 7.99 18.46 13.69
C GLY A 181 8.52 17.02 13.72
N GLN A 182 8.48 16.30 12.59
CA GLN A 182 9.06 14.96 12.46
C GLN A 182 10.46 15.07 11.86
N LEU A 183 11.36 14.14 12.16
CA LEU A 183 12.66 14.09 11.48
C LEU A 183 12.48 14.10 9.95
N SER A 184 13.30 14.88 9.25
CA SER A 184 13.34 14.91 7.78
C SER A 184 13.66 13.54 7.20
N HIS A 185 13.39 13.31 5.92
CA HIS A 185 13.73 12.03 5.27
C HIS A 185 15.22 11.70 5.36
N GLU A 186 16.08 12.71 5.21
CA GLU A 186 17.54 12.58 5.30
C GLU A 186 17.97 12.24 6.73
N SER A 187 17.42 12.96 7.72
CA SER A 187 17.69 12.69 9.13
C SER A 187 17.20 11.30 9.54
N LEU A 188 16.01 10.88 9.11
CA LEU A 188 15.50 9.52 9.35
C LEU A 188 16.35 8.45 8.66
N ALA A 189 16.83 8.70 7.45
CA ALA A 189 17.74 7.78 6.75
C ALA A 189 19.05 7.61 7.53
N ARG A 190 19.58 8.72 8.07
CA ARG A 190 20.76 8.71 8.92
C ARG A 190 20.53 7.96 10.23
N VAL A 191 19.43 8.23 10.94
CA VAL A 191 19.06 7.47 12.16
C VAL A 191 18.87 5.99 11.85
N LYS A 192 18.24 5.61 10.72
CA LYS A 192 18.12 4.21 10.30
C LYS A 192 19.47 3.53 10.08
N LYS A 193 20.44 4.25 9.49
CA LYS A 193 21.79 3.77 9.19
C LYS A 193 22.66 3.67 10.44
N GLU A 194 22.65 4.71 11.28
CA GLU A 194 23.60 4.88 12.40
C GLU A 194 23.04 4.50 13.77
N ARG A 195 21.72 4.45 13.91
CA ARG A 195 20.98 4.23 15.18
C ARG A 195 19.76 3.32 14.96
N ARG A 196 19.97 2.18 14.29
CA ARG A 196 18.89 1.27 13.86
C ARG A 196 17.85 0.92 14.93
N PRO A 197 18.20 0.62 16.20
CA PRO A 197 17.22 0.34 17.25
C PRO A 197 16.31 1.55 17.55
N LEU A 198 16.87 2.76 17.57
CA LEU A 198 16.10 4.00 17.80
C LEU A 198 15.19 4.33 16.63
N TYR A 199 15.67 4.10 15.40
CA TYR A 199 14.80 4.18 14.21
C TYR A 199 13.62 3.22 14.31
N GLN A 200 13.83 1.97 14.74
CA GLN A 200 12.76 0.99 14.94
C GLN A 200 11.77 1.44 16.02
N ARG A 201 12.26 1.95 17.15
CA ARG A 201 11.41 2.51 18.23
C ARG A 201 10.58 3.69 17.73
N LEU A 202 11.20 4.65 17.03
CA LEU A 202 10.51 5.80 16.45
C LEU A 202 9.42 5.37 15.44
N ALA A 203 9.74 4.45 14.53
CA ALA A 203 8.79 3.96 13.55
C ALA A 203 7.61 3.23 14.21
N MET A 204 7.86 2.39 15.21
CA MET A 204 6.79 1.71 15.96
C MET A 204 5.95 2.69 16.77
N PHE A 205 6.57 3.68 17.41
CA PHE A 205 5.87 4.74 18.14
C PHE A 205 4.88 5.49 17.24
N GLN A 206 5.30 5.92 16.06
CA GLN A 206 4.42 6.58 15.10
C GLN A 206 3.25 5.70 14.66
N LYS A 207 3.48 4.39 14.45
CA LYS A 207 2.42 3.42 14.11
C LYS A 207 1.41 3.26 15.24
N PHE A 208 1.88 3.19 16.50
CA PHE A 208 0.99 3.09 17.66
C PHE A 208 0.21 4.37 17.92
N LEU A 209 0.81 5.55 17.73
CA LEU A 209 0.08 6.82 17.80
C LEU A 209 -1.06 6.87 16.79
N LEU A 210 -0.82 6.41 15.55
CA LEU A 210 -1.87 6.32 14.55
C LEU A 210 -2.93 5.29 14.94
N LEU A 211 -2.52 4.12 15.42
CA LEU A 211 -3.49 3.12 15.84
C LEU A 211 -4.39 3.64 16.97
N GLN A 212 -3.84 4.43 17.91
CA GLN A 212 -4.60 5.05 18.99
C GLN A 212 -5.70 6.01 18.52
N SER A 213 -5.55 6.68 17.36
CA SER A 213 -6.64 7.53 16.82
C SER A 213 -7.83 6.70 16.31
N GLU A 214 -7.56 5.49 15.83
CA GLU A 214 -8.56 4.57 15.25
C GLU A 214 -9.10 3.54 16.26
N PHE A 215 -8.52 3.51 17.45
CA PHE A 215 -8.83 2.52 18.47
C PHE A 215 -9.90 3.10 19.41
N PRO A 216 -11.12 2.53 19.48
CA PRO A 216 -12.10 2.91 20.51
C PRO A 216 -11.70 2.44 21.93
N SER A 217 -10.42 2.15 22.14
CA SER A 217 -9.90 1.52 23.35
C SER A 217 -9.69 2.51 24.46
N PRO A 218 -9.61 1.99 25.69
CA PRO A 218 -9.69 2.82 26.84
C PRO A 218 -8.52 3.78 26.91
N LYS A 219 -8.78 5.09 27.07
CA LYS A 219 -7.72 6.12 27.03
C LYS A 219 -6.63 5.75 28.04
N VAL A 220 -5.36 5.77 27.66
CA VAL A 220 -4.30 5.60 28.65
C VAL A 220 -4.41 6.74 29.67
N ILE A 221 -4.87 6.44 30.88
CA ILE A 221 -5.07 7.42 31.96
C ILE A 221 -3.91 7.43 32.95
N GLY A 222 -2.97 6.51 32.82
CA GLY A 222 -1.76 6.54 33.63
C GLY A 222 -0.92 5.28 33.53
N LYS A 223 0.14 5.27 34.34
CA LYS A 223 1.02 4.12 34.55
C LYS A 223 1.12 3.87 36.05
N ASN A 224 0.97 2.63 36.48
CA ASN A 224 1.21 2.22 37.87
C ASN A 224 2.27 1.11 37.91
N GLU A 225 2.57 0.63 39.12
CA GLU A 225 3.55 -0.44 39.38
C GLU A 225 3.25 -1.75 38.64
N LYS A 226 2.01 -1.93 38.16
CA LYS A 226 1.56 -3.11 37.42
C LYS A 226 1.49 -2.90 35.91
N GLY A 227 1.79 -1.70 35.41
CA GLY A 227 1.82 -1.39 33.98
C GLY A 227 0.99 -0.15 33.57
N VAL A 228 0.60 -0.10 32.30
CA VAL A 228 -0.21 0.99 31.73
C VAL A 228 -1.69 0.76 32.01
N VAL A 229 -2.39 1.80 32.47
CA VAL A 229 -3.82 1.78 32.82
C VAL A 229 -4.63 2.47 31.73
N PHE A 230 -5.71 1.82 31.29
CA PHE A 230 -6.58 2.29 30.22
C PHE A 230 -8.00 2.62 30.78
N ASP A 231 -8.64 3.70 30.34
CA ASP A 231 -9.99 4.20 30.70
C ASP A 231 -11.13 3.61 29.83
N HIS A 232 -11.72 2.48 30.25
CA HIS A 232 -12.78 1.79 29.50
C HIS A 232 -14.14 2.00 30.15
N PRO A 233 -15.22 2.17 29.36
CA PRO A 233 -16.57 2.24 29.89
C PRO A 233 -16.94 1.00 30.74
N ASP A 234 -16.42 -0.18 30.38
CA ASP A 234 -16.51 -1.39 31.21
C ASP A 234 -15.27 -1.54 32.11
N ARG A 235 -15.23 -0.81 33.22
CA ARG A 235 -14.11 -0.81 34.20
C ARG A 235 -13.84 -2.14 34.90
N GLU A 236 -14.68 -3.16 34.72
CA GLU A 236 -14.72 -4.27 35.69
C GLU A 236 -13.95 -5.55 35.34
N LYS A 237 -13.43 -5.78 34.13
CA LYS A 237 -13.01 -7.16 33.76
C LYS A 237 -11.80 -7.24 32.85
N ASN A 238 -10.59 -7.33 33.43
CA ASN A 238 -9.34 -7.90 32.87
C ASN A 238 -9.16 -7.86 31.34
N LEU A 239 -9.38 -6.70 30.70
CA LEU A 239 -9.15 -6.53 29.27
C LEU A 239 -7.63 -6.42 29.03
N LYS A 240 -7.01 -7.48 28.51
CA LYS A 240 -5.64 -7.40 27.99
C LYS A 240 -5.70 -7.03 26.51
N SER A 241 -5.24 -5.83 26.18
CA SER A 241 -5.04 -5.39 24.80
C SER A 241 -3.84 -6.13 24.21
N LEU A 242 -4.04 -6.80 23.09
CA LEU A 242 -3.00 -7.43 22.30
C LEU A 242 -2.97 -6.74 20.93
N PHE A 243 -1.79 -6.54 20.39
CA PHE A 243 -1.63 -6.01 19.03
C PHE A 243 -1.13 -7.12 18.12
N VAL A 244 -1.66 -7.17 16.90
CA VAL A 244 -1.23 -8.12 15.89
C VAL A 244 -0.53 -7.33 14.81
N ARG A 245 0.76 -7.60 14.66
CA ARG A 245 1.59 -7.05 13.60
C ARG A 245 1.87 -8.16 12.59
N ALA A 246 1.57 -7.92 11.33
CA ALA A 246 1.86 -8.87 10.27
C ALA A 246 2.66 -8.20 9.15
N VAL A 247 3.75 -8.81 8.72
CA VAL A 247 4.63 -8.28 7.68
C VAL A 247 4.53 -9.17 6.46
N VAL A 248 4.10 -8.62 5.33
CA VAL A 248 4.03 -9.35 4.06
C VAL A 248 5.34 -9.19 3.32
N LYS A 249 5.91 -10.31 2.89
CA LYS A 249 7.07 -10.35 2.02
C LYS A 249 6.74 -11.04 0.71
N GLN A 250 7.19 -10.47 -0.40
CA GLN A 250 6.98 -11.03 -1.72
C GLN A 250 8.25 -10.91 -2.57
N GLU A 251 8.55 -11.97 -3.32
CA GLU A 251 9.64 -12.00 -4.26
C GLU A 251 9.25 -11.29 -5.56
N VAL A 252 10.09 -10.35 -5.98
CA VAL A 252 9.99 -9.62 -7.25
C VAL A 252 11.39 -9.57 -7.85
N GLU A 253 11.53 -10.02 -9.09
CA GLU A 253 12.82 -10.01 -9.79
C GLU A 253 13.97 -10.65 -8.98
N GLY A 254 13.68 -11.77 -8.30
CA GLY A 254 14.64 -12.51 -7.48
C GLY A 254 14.96 -11.88 -6.12
N LYS A 255 14.36 -10.74 -5.79
CA LYS A 255 14.56 -10.02 -4.52
C LYS A 255 13.32 -10.14 -3.64
N LEU A 256 13.52 -10.46 -2.36
CA LEU A 256 12.43 -10.54 -1.38
C LEU A 256 12.17 -9.16 -0.75
N TYR A 257 11.06 -8.53 -1.13
CA TYR A 257 10.64 -7.24 -0.60
C TYR A 257 9.71 -7.41 0.59
N GLN A 258 9.89 -6.58 1.64
CA GLN A 258 8.80 -6.31 2.60
C GLN A 258 7.84 -5.33 1.96
N VAL A 259 6.71 -5.82 1.45
CA VAL A 259 5.82 -5.04 0.57
C VAL A 259 4.76 -4.25 1.32
N CYS A 260 4.26 -4.77 2.44
CA CYS A 260 3.38 -4.04 3.34
C CYS A 260 3.45 -4.63 4.76
N GLU A 261 2.92 -3.88 5.73
CA GLU A 261 2.77 -4.32 7.11
C GLU A 261 1.36 -4.01 7.59
N TYR A 262 0.68 -4.99 8.16
CA TYR A 262 -0.60 -4.81 8.83
C TYR A 262 -0.38 -4.62 10.33
N LEU A 263 -1.12 -3.69 10.89
CA LEU A 263 -1.27 -3.56 12.33
C LEU A 263 -2.75 -3.54 12.66
N THR A 264 -3.14 -4.40 13.59
CA THR A 264 -4.48 -4.43 14.16
C THR A 264 -4.39 -4.76 15.64
N TRP A 265 -5.53 -4.84 16.30
CA TRP A 265 -5.64 -5.07 17.73
C TRP A 265 -6.66 -6.15 18.02
N MET A 266 -6.59 -6.72 19.21
CA MET A 266 -7.60 -7.62 19.75
C MET A 266 -7.65 -7.46 21.26
N TYR A 267 -8.81 -7.74 21.85
CA TYR A 267 -8.93 -7.82 23.30
C TYR A 267 -9.00 -9.26 23.74
N ARG A 268 -8.34 -9.53 24.86
CA ARG A 268 -8.60 -10.73 25.64
C ARG A 268 -9.40 -10.33 26.88
N ASP A 269 -10.65 -10.75 26.90
CA ASP A 269 -11.46 -10.85 28.11
C ASP A 269 -11.85 -12.33 28.32
N HIS A 270 -12.49 -12.63 29.44
CA HIS A 270 -12.96 -13.98 29.75
C HIS A 270 -14.33 -14.32 29.16
N ARG A 271 -14.96 -13.41 28.42
CA ARG A 271 -16.34 -13.52 27.92
C ARG A 271 -16.41 -13.83 26.43
N THR A 272 -15.41 -13.42 25.64
CA THR A 272 -15.44 -13.50 24.19
C THR A 272 -14.10 -13.99 23.66
N ASP A 273 -14.15 -14.88 22.68
CA ASP A 273 -12.96 -15.30 21.93
C ASP A 273 -12.26 -14.06 21.31
N PRO A 274 -10.99 -13.78 21.64
CA PRO A 274 -10.24 -12.65 21.11
C PRO A 274 -10.27 -12.57 19.57
N HIS A 275 -10.32 -13.72 18.90
CA HIS A 275 -10.34 -13.77 17.44
C HIS A 275 -11.68 -13.31 16.87
N GLN A 276 -12.79 -13.69 17.50
CA GLN A 276 -14.13 -13.21 17.13
C GLN A 276 -14.27 -11.71 17.38
N ARG A 277 -13.72 -11.22 18.50
CA ARG A 277 -13.74 -9.81 18.81
C ARG A 277 -12.92 -8.99 17.81
N MET A 278 -11.77 -9.50 17.39
CA MET A 278 -10.97 -8.89 16.32
C MET A 278 -11.78 -8.77 15.03
N LEU A 279 -12.42 -9.86 14.58
CA LEU A 279 -13.24 -9.85 13.36
C LEU A 279 -14.32 -8.75 13.42
N LYS A 280 -15.00 -8.61 14.56
CA LYS A 280 -16.14 -7.71 14.71
C LYS A 280 -15.72 -6.24 14.88
N ASP A 281 -14.79 -5.96 15.78
CA ASP A 281 -14.60 -4.60 16.31
C ASP A 281 -13.28 -3.96 15.85
N SER A 282 -12.30 -4.74 15.38
CA SER A 282 -10.97 -4.21 15.09
C SER A 282 -10.86 -3.57 13.72
N THR A 283 -10.06 -2.51 13.68
CA THR A 283 -9.60 -1.84 12.45
C THR A 283 -8.24 -2.41 12.03
N VAL A 284 -8.02 -2.54 10.73
CA VAL A 284 -6.71 -2.90 10.17
C VAL A 284 -6.09 -1.67 9.54
N ILE A 285 -4.85 -1.37 9.93
CA ILE A 285 -4.04 -0.34 9.29
C ILE A 285 -2.99 -1.04 8.43
N VAL A 286 -2.95 -0.68 7.15
CA VAL A 286 -1.89 -1.09 6.23
C VAL A 286 -0.83 -0.01 6.19
N PHE A 287 0.39 -0.34 6.57
CA PHE A 287 1.57 0.47 6.34
C PHE A 287 2.23 0.08 5.02
N HIS A 288 2.39 1.07 4.16
CA HIS A 288 2.96 0.90 2.82
C HIS A 288 4.48 0.74 2.88
N LEU A 289 5.09 0.39 1.74
CA LEU A 289 6.54 0.34 1.59
C LEU A 289 7.18 1.66 2.05
N ASP A 290 8.24 1.54 2.85
CA ASP A 290 9.07 2.65 3.29
C ASP A 290 9.56 3.46 2.09
N GLY A 291 9.30 4.78 2.08
CA GLY A 291 9.63 5.67 0.97
C GLY A 291 11.08 5.55 0.48
N ARG A 292 12.01 5.22 1.36
CA ARG A 292 13.44 5.06 1.03
C ARG A 292 13.75 3.81 0.20
N ASN A 293 12.86 2.83 0.19
CA ASN A 293 13.03 1.64 -0.65
C ASN A 293 12.43 1.85 -2.06
N ILE A 294 11.81 3.02 -2.32
CA ILE A 294 11.10 3.31 -3.58
C ILE A 294 12.09 3.65 -4.70
N GLU A 295 12.89 4.72 -4.55
CA GLU A 295 13.72 5.26 -5.65
C GLU A 295 14.70 4.24 -6.23
N HIS A 296 15.35 3.46 -5.38
CA HIS A 296 16.15 2.32 -5.79
C HIS A 296 16.19 1.31 -4.64
N PRO A 297 15.99 0.00 -4.88
CA PRO A 297 15.85 -0.68 -6.18
C PRO A 297 14.42 -0.78 -6.76
N ALA A 298 13.36 -0.37 -6.05
CA ALA A 298 12.00 -0.72 -6.47
C ALA A 298 11.54 -0.06 -7.78
N MET A 299 11.90 1.20 -8.05
CA MET A 299 11.57 1.85 -9.32
C MET A 299 12.29 1.21 -10.52
N ASP A 300 13.51 0.70 -10.34
CA ASP A 300 14.23 0.00 -11.40
C ASP A 300 13.58 -1.35 -11.70
N ASP A 301 13.20 -2.10 -10.66
CA ASP A 301 12.49 -3.37 -10.83
C ASP A 301 11.10 -3.15 -11.47
N LEU A 302 10.39 -2.05 -11.17
CA LEU A 302 9.16 -1.66 -11.87
C LEU A 302 9.41 -1.37 -13.36
N ALA A 303 10.49 -0.68 -13.68
CA ALA A 303 10.88 -0.41 -15.06
C ALA A 303 11.18 -1.70 -15.82
N THR A 304 11.86 -2.66 -15.17
CA THR A 304 12.11 -3.99 -15.73
C THR A 304 10.82 -4.78 -15.94
N LEU A 305 9.88 -4.78 -14.98
CA LEU A 305 8.58 -5.43 -15.15
C LEU A 305 7.78 -4.81 -16.30
N PHE A 306 7.79 -3.48 -16.43
CA PHE A 306 7.17 -2.77 -17.54
C PHE A 306 7.78 -3.19 -18.89
N ALA A 307 9.11 -3.18 -19.01
CA ALA A 307 9.80 -3.59 -20.23
C ALA A 307 9.46 -5.04 -20.61
N LYS A 308 9.45 -5.95 -19.63
CA LYS A 308 9.04 -7.35 -19.85
C LYS A 308 7.59 -7.49 -20.32
N ALA A 309 6.68 -6.66 -19.83
CA ALA A 309 5.29 -6.67 -20.28
C ALA A 309 5.15 -6.12 -21.71
N VAL A 310 5.88 -5.07 -22.08
CA VAL A 310 5.90 -4.54 -23.45
C VAL A 310 6.47 -5.57 -24.45
N LEU A 311 7.51 -6.30 -24.07
CA LEU A 311 8.17 -7.31 -24.92
C LEU A 311 7.49 -8.68 -24.90
N SER A 312 6.48 -8.88 -24.05
CA SER A 312 5.77 -10.15 -23.90
C SER A 312 4.96 -10.49 -25.15
N ASP A 313 4.76 -11.77 -25.41
CA ASP A 313 3.66 -12.18 -26.29
C ASP A 313 2.30 -11.92 -25.62
N GLU A 314 1.25 -11.88 -26.43
CA GLU A 314 -0.14 -11.62 -25.99
C GLU A 314 -0.65 -12.68 -25.00
N LYS A 315 -0.19 -13.94 -25.13
CA LYS A 315 -0.65 -15.06 -24.29
C LYS A 315 -0.16 -14.91 -22.85
N LEU A 316 1.06 -14.39 -22.67
CA LEU A 316 1.70 -14.17 -21.37
C LEU A 316 1.48 -12.76 -20.84
N LEU A 317 0.97 -11.84 -21.66
CA LEU A 317 0.82 -10.43 -21.29
C LEU A 317 0.12 -10.24 -19.95
N LYS A 318 -1.01 -10.93 -19.73
CA LYS A 318 -1.80 -10.78 -18.48
C LYS A 318 -1.00 -11.13 -17.25
N TYR A 319 -0.13 -12.14 -17.34
CA TYR A 319 0.74 -12.56 -16.25
C TYR A 319 1.77 -11.46 -15.93
N LYS A 320 2.38 -10.89 -16.98
CA LYS A 320 3.38 -9.81 -16.84
C LYS A 320 2.76 -8.50 -16.34
N VAL A 321 1.61 -8.12 -16.87
CA VAL A 321 0.88 -6.92 -16.41
C VAL A 321 0.37 -7.12 -14.99
N CYS A 322 -0.10 -8.32 -14.62
CA CYS A 322 -0.49 -8.61 -13.24
C CYS A 322 0.68 -8.41 -12.26
N GLU A 323 1.87 -8.91 -12.61
CA GLU A 323 3.08 -8.75 -11.79
C GLU A 323 3.45 -7.28 -11.63
N TYR A 324 3.49 -6.55 -12.74
CA TYR A 324 3.70 -5.10 -12.75
C TYR A 324 2.66 -4.39 -11.87
N ARG A 325 1.37 -4.67 -12.07
CA ARG A 325 0.26 -4.04 -11.35
C ARG A 325 0.38 -4.28 -9.84
N LYS A 326 0.63 -5.52 -9.42
CA LYS A 326 0.75 -5.86 -8.00
C LYS A 326 1.95 -5.16 -7.38
N PHE A 327 3.10 -5.14 -8.05
CA PHE A 327 4.28 -4.48 -7.52
C PHE A 327 4.12 -2.96 -7.48
N GLN A 328 3.50 -2.34 -8.49
CA GLN A 328 3.21 -0.91 -8.50
C GLN A 328 2.25 -0.51 -7.37
N ALA A 329 1.25 -1.36 -7.07
CA ALA A 329 0.42 -1.22 -5.89
C ALA A 329 1.31 -1.21 -4.65
N PHE A 330 2.16 -2.20 -4.41
CA PHE A 330 3.03 -2.21 -3.22
C PHE A 330 3.97 -1.01 -3.08
N VAL A 331 4.61 -0.59 -4.17
CA VAL A 331 5.62 0.47 -4.13
C VAL A 331 4.96 1.83 -3.88
N MET A 332 3.81 2.11 -4.50
CA MET A 332 3.13 3.40 -4.50
C MET A 332 4.07 4.62 -4.52
N PRO A 333 4.82 4.92 -5.61
CA PRO A 333 5.91 5.88 -5.53
C PRO A 333 5.49 7.32 -5.18
N VAL A 334 4.21 7.68 -5.37
CA VAL A 334 3.67 9.02 -5.10
C VAL A 334 2.79 9.09 -3.84
N CYS A 335 2.71 10.27 -3.24
CA CYS A 335 1.93 10.55 -2.04
C CYS A 335 0.42 10.38 -2.28
N ARG A 336 -0.08 10.92 -3.40
CA ARG A 336 -1.47 10.78 -3.87
C ARG A 336 -1.54 10.59 -5.38
N GLY A 337 -2.59 9.92 -5.85
CA GLY A 337 -2.83 9.69 -7.28
C GLY A 337 -2.11 8.47 -7.88
N ASN A 338 -1.52 7.61 -7.06
CA ASN A 338 -0.80 6.42 -7.55
C ASN A 338 -1.68 5.47 -8.35
N ALA A 339 -2.92 5.26 -7.88
CA ALA A 339 -3.90 4.40 -8.56
C ALA A 339 -4.12 4.84 -10.01
N SER A 340 -4.31 6.14 -10.22
CA SER A 340 -4.48 6.73 -11.55
C SER A 340 -3.30 6.47 -12.46
N ILE A 341 -2.08 6.75 -11.98
CA ILE A 341 -0.86 6.57 -12.77
C ILE A 341 -0.68 5.09 -13.12
N THR A 342 -0.98 4.19 -12.18
CA THR A 342 -0.87 2.75 -12.39
C THR A 342 -1.85 2.25 -13.43
N GLU A 343 -3.11 2.70 -13.38
CA GLU A 343 -4.11 2.37 -14.40
C GLU A 343 -3.74 2.94 -15.78
N TRP A 344 -3.12 4.11 -15.86
CA TRP A 344 -2.64 4.64 -17.13
C TRP A 344 -1.56 3.74 -17.73
N PHE A 345 -0.57 3.32 -16.94
CA PHE A 345 0.45 2.36 -17.41
C PHE A 345 -0.14 1.00 -17.78
N GLU A 346 -1.07 0.48 -16.99
CA GLU A 346 -1.75 -0.79 -17.29
C GLU A 346 -2.52 -0.73 -18.62
N GLN A 347 -3.28 0.35 -18.85
CA GLN A 347 -3.95 0.58 -20.14
C GLN A 347 -2.96 0.70 -21.29
N ILE A 348 -1.84 1.43 -21.10
CA ILE A 348 -0.79 1.52 -22.11
C ILE A 348 -0.25 0.13 -22.45
N LEU A 349 0.02 -0.71 -21.45
CA LEU A 349 0.51 -2.08 -21.64
C LEU A 349 -0.48 -2.95 -22.41
N PHE A 350 -1.79 -2.83 -22.21
CA PHE A 350 -2.76 -3.56 -23.04
C PHE A 350 -2.87 -2.98 -24.46
N ASN A 351 -2.91 -1.64 -24.59
CA ASN A 351 -3.10 -0.97 -25.88
C ASN A 351 -1.94 -1.21 -26.86
N VAL A 352 -0.70 -1.31 -26.39
CA VAL A 352 0.46 -1.61 -27.27
C VAL A 352 0.41 -3.02 -27.86
N HIS A 353 -0.39 -3.90 -27.27
CA HIS A 353 -0.70 -5.25 -27.77
C HIS A 353 -2.07 -5.30 -28.45
N HIS A 354 -2.66 -4.15 -28.79
CA HIS A 354 -3.96 -4.04 -29.46
C HIS A 354 -5.14 -4.63 -28.68
N LEU A 355 -5.03 -4.69 -27.35
CA LEU A 355 -6.08 -5.16 -26.46
C LEU A 355 -6.70 -3.99 -25.68
N GLY A 356 -8.01 -4.09 -25.42
CA GLY A 356 -8.71 -3.21 -24.49
C GLY A 356 -8.73 -3.80 -23.08
N ILE A 357 -8.84 -2.92 -22.07
CA ILE A 357 -9.04 -3.30 -20.66
C ILE A 357 -10.27 -2.57 -20.11
N ASN A 358 -11.10 -3.29 -19.36
CA ASN A 358 -12.26 -2.76 -18.66
C ASN A 358 -12.17 -3.12 -17.18
N TYR A 359 -12.20 -2.11 -16.32
CA TYR A 359 -12.14 -2.30 -14.89
C TYR A 359 -13.50 -2.64 -14.29
N LYS A 360 -13.52 -3.52 -13.28
CA LYS A 360 -14.72 -3.80 -12.50
C LYS A 360 -14.94 -2.71 -11.44
N LYS A 361 -16.12 -2.12 -11.42
CA LYS A 361 -16.47 -0.96 -10.58
C LYS A 361 -16.42 -1.27 -9.09
N GLU A 362 -16.68 -2.51 -8.72
CA GLU A 362 -16.79 -2.97 -7.34
C GLU A 362 -15.44 -3.29 -6.71
N VAL A 363 -14.37 -3.39 -7.51
CA VAL A 363 -13.05 -3.84 -7.06
C VAL A 363 -11.99 -2.78 -7.35
N HIS A 364 -11.17 -2.48 -6.34
CA HIS A 364 -9.98 -1.64 -6.46
C HIS A 364 -8.73 -2.53 -6.56
N PRO A 365 -8.13 -2.72 -7.75
CA PRO A 365 -6.97 -3.59 -7.93
C PRO A 365 -5.79 -3.20 -7.03
N ASP A 366 -5.61 -1.90 -6.75
CA ASP A 366 -4.56 -1.46 -5.81
C ASP A 366 -4.84 -1.96 -4.39
N LEU A 367 -6.08 -1.83 -3.90
CA LEU A 367 -6.44 -2.33 -2.58
C LEU A 367 -6.32 -3.85 -2.51
N GLU A 368 -6.76 -4.57 -3.54
CA GLU A 368 -6.54 -6.01 -3.67
C GLU A 368 -5.05 -6.37 -3.63
N GLY A 369 -4.18 -5.52 -4.19
CA GLY A 369 -2.73 -5.67 -4.14
C GLY A 369 -2.22 -5.79 -2.71
N PHE A 370 -2.68 -4.91 -1.81
CA PHE A 370 -2.32 -4.96 -0.39
C PHE A 370 -3.19 -5.86 0.45
N THR A 371 -4.35 -6.32 -0.01
CA THR A 371 -5.25 -7.19 0.78
C THR A 371 -5.27 -8.64 0.35
N THR A 372 -4.46 -8.99 -0.65
CA THR A 372 -4.21 -10.36 -1.11
C THR A 372 -2.72 -10.68 -0.92
N PRO A 373 -2.28 -11.01 0.31
CA PRO A 373 -0.87 -11.24 0.64
C PRO A 373 -0.24 -12.36 -0.19
N ASN A 374 -1.04 -13.38 -0.53
CA ASN A 374 -0.62 -14.47 -1.41
C ASN A 374 -0.45 -13.94 -2.85
N ALA A 375 0.77 -14.02 -3.37
CA ALA A 375 1.11 -13.62 -4.74
C ALA A 375 0.29 -14.38 -5.79
N SER A 376 0.18 -15.70 -5.61
CA SER A 376 -0.51 -16.60 -6.52
C SER A 376 -2.02 -16.38 -6.53
N GLU A 377 -2.63 -16.11 -5.36
CA GLU A 377 -4.06 -15.81 -5.28
C GLU A 377 -4.41 -14.50 -5.98
N TYR A 378 -3.62 -13.44 -5.78
CA TYR A 378 -3.82 -12.17 -6.49
C TYR A 378 -3.74 -12.39 -8.00
N HIS A 379 -2.72 -13.15 -8.43
CA HIS A 379 -2.50 -13.47 -9.82
C HIS A 379 -3.66 -14.26 -10.44
N GLU A 380 -4.14 -15.30 -9.77
CA GLU A 380 -5.31 -16.07 -10.18
C GLU A 380 -6.56 -15.18 -10.32
N ASN A 381 -6.81 -14.32 -9.34
CA ASN A 381 -7.95 -13.41 -9.35
C ASN A 381 -7.86 -12.40 -10.50
N TYR A 382 -6.68 -11.88 -10.80
CA TYR A 382 -6.44 -10.97 -11.92
C TYR A 382 -6.68 -11.68 -13.26
N VAL A 383 -6.04 -12.84 -13.48
CA VAL A 383 -6.11 -13.59 -14.76
C VAL A 383 -7.49 -14.20 -15.00
N LYS A 384 -8.24 -14.60 -13.96
CA LYS A 384 -9.65 -15.04 -14.09
C LYS A 384 -10.63 -13.88 -14.27
N GLY A 385 -10.13 -12.66 -14.39
CA GLY A 385 -10.91 -11.47 -14.64
C GLY A 385 -11.80 -11.05 -13.47
N LYS A 386 -11.40 -11.31 -12.22
CA LYS A 386 -12.12 -10.82 -11.03
C LYS A 386 -11.93 -9.32 -10.81
N PHE A 387 -10.81 -8.76 -11.29
CA PHE A 387 -10.48 -7.34 -11.13
C PHE A 387 -10.75 -6.54 -12.40
N ILE A 388 -10.44 -7.14 -13.55
CA ILE A 388 -10.51 -6.52 -14.87
C ILE A 388 -11.10 -7.51 -15.86
N THR A 389 -11.61 -7.02 -16.97
CA THR A 389 -11.90 -7.81 -18.18
C THR A 389 -11.13 -7.19 -19.33
N TRP A 390 -10.87 -7.96 -20.38
CA TRP A 390 -10.13 -7.49 -21.55
C TRP A 390 -10.80 -8.07 -22.79
N GLY A 391 -10.61 -7.40 -23.93
CA GLY A 391 -11.23 -7.78 -25.20
C GLY A 391 -10.58 -7.10 -26.38
#